data_AF-A0A537GFE7-F1
#
_entry.id   AF-A0A537GFE7-F1
#
_cell.length_a   1.000
_cell.length_b   1.000
_cell.length_c   1.000
_cell.angle_alpha   90.00
_cell.angle_beta   90.00
_cell.angle_gamma   90.00
#
_symmetry.space_group_name_H-M   'P 1'
#
loop_
_entity.id
_entity.type
_entity.pdbx_description
1 polymer ?
#
loop_
_entity_poly.entity_id
_entity_poly.type
_entity_poly.pdbx_seq_one_letter_code
_entity_poly.pdbx_strand_id
1 'polypeptide(L)'
;SLRQMRPVSALIVERLPATLELSFVAALLALVAGIAMGVYTALRPRAWLSQLLLALSLVGVSLPTFLIGILLILVFSVQLGWLPSFGRGET
;
A
#
# COMPACT_ATOMS: atom_id res chain seq x y z
N SER A 1 1.39 -35.13 3.39
CA SER A 1 0.87 -33.82 2.98
C SER A 1 0.00 -33.96 1.73
N LEU A 2 -1.19 -34.55 1.92
CA LEU A 2 -2.26 -34.81 0.95
C LEU A 2 -3.59 -34.92 1.76
N ARG A 3 -3.78 -34.05 2.76
CA ARG A 3 -4.75 -34.30 3.85
C ARG A 3 -5.99 -33.40 3.83
N GLN A 4 -6.10 -32.51 2.86
CA GLN A 4 -7.31 -31.70 2.66
C GLN A 4 -7.66 -31.77 1.17
N MET A 5 -8.47 -32.75 0.78
CA MET A 5 -9.18 -32.77 -0.51
C MET A 5 -10.22 -31.63 -0.56
N ARG A 6 -9.84 -30.39 -0.25
CA ARG A 6 -10.66 -29.21 -0.54
C ARG A 6 -10.22 -28.72 -1.91
N PRO A 7 -11.13 -28.61 -2.90
CA PRO A 7 -10.77 -28.09 -4.19
C PRO A 7 -10.18 -26.68 -4.02
N VAL A 8 -9.03 -26.42 -4.63
CA VAL A 8 -8.33 -25.12 -4.57
C VAL A 8 -9.25 -23.98 -5.03
N SER A 9 -10.20 -24.28 -5.93
CA SER A 9 -11.26 -23.36 -6.35
C SER A 9 -12.13 -22.87 -5.19
N ALA A 10 -12.45 -23.71 -4.19
CA ALA A 10 -13.23 -23.30 -3.04
C ALA A 10 -12.45 -22.35 -2.13
N LEU A 11 -11.15 -22.59 -1.92
CA LEU A 11 -10.27 -21.70 -1.17
C LEU A 11 -10.08 -20.34 -1.86
N ILE A 12 -9.97 -20.34 -3.20
CA ILE A 12 -9.90 -19.10 -4.00
C ILE A 12 -11.21 -18.32 -3.85
N VAL A 13 -12.37 -18.97 -4.03
CA VAL A 13 -13.69 -18.32 -3.91
C VAL A 13 -13.92 -17.75 -2.50
N GLU A 14 -13.41 -18.41 -1.46
CA GLU A 14 -13.54 -17.94 -0.08
C GLU A 14 -12.63 -16.72 0.23
N ARG A 15 -11.47 -16.60 -0.44
CA ARG A 15 -10.50 -15.51 -0.25
C ARG A 15 -10.71 -14.33 -1.22
N LEU A 16 -11.28 -14.59 -2.39
CA LEU A 16 -11.58 -13.59 -3.41
C LEU A 16 -12.34 -12.35 -2.88
N PRO A 17 -13.45 -12.49 -2.12
CA PRO A 17 -14.19 -11.32 -1.65
C PRO A 17 -13.36 -10.43 -0.72
N ALA A 18 -12.53 -11.02 0.15
CA ALA A 18 -11.66 -10.26 1.05
C ALA A 18 -10.60 -9.44 0.28
N THR A 19 -10.00 -10.03 -0.77
CA THR A 19 -9.04 -9.30 -1.61
C THR A 19 -9.72 -8.19 -2.41
N LEU A 20 -10.94 -8.42 -2.90
CA LEU A 20 -11.72 -7.43 -3.65
C LEU A 20 -12.13 -6.25 -2.79
N GLU A 21 -12.65 -6.50 -1.58
CA GLU A 21 -13.00 -5.46 -0.63
C GLU A 21 -11.78 -4.61 -0.27
N LEU A 22 -10.66 -5.26 0.06
CA LEU A 22 -9.41 -4.56 0.38
C LEU A 22 -8.89 -3.74 -0.79
N SER A 23 -8.89 -4.31 -2.00
CA SER A 23 -8.42 -3.62 -3.21
C SER A 23 -9.33 -2.43 -3.57
N PHE A 24 -10.64 -2.58 -3.40
CA PHE A 24 -11.61 -1.52 -3.70
C PHE A 24 -11.47 -0.35 -2.74
N VAL A 25 -11.38 -0.61 -1.43
CA VAL A 25 -11.16 0.43 -0.41
C VAL A 25 -9.82 1.13 -0.63
N ALA A 26 -8.75 0.36 -0.88
CA ALA A 26 -7.44 0.93 -1.18
C ALA A 26 -7.46 1.80 -2.44
N ALA A 27 -8.12 1.34 -3.50
CA ALA A 27 -8.26 2.11 -4.74
C ALA A 27 -9.03 3.42 -4.52
N LEU A 28 -10.13 3.39 -3.78
CA LEU A 28 -10.92 4.57 -3.49
C LEU A 28 -10.12 5.61 -2.68
N LEU A 29 -9.43 5.16 -1.64
CA LEU A 29 -8.57 6.03 -0.83
C LEU A 29 -7.42 6.61 -1.66
N ALA A 30 -6.76 5.79 -2.48
CA ALA A 30 -5.70 6.24 -3.37
C ALA A 30 -6.22 7.27 -4.38
N LEU A 31 -7.43 7.09 -4.91
CA LEU A 31 -8.03 8.02 -5.87
C LEU A 31 -8.30 9.37 -5.21
N VAL A 32 -8.98 9.38 -4.05
CA VAL A 32 -9.33 10.60 -3.34
C VAL A 32 -8.08 11.37 -2.91
N ALA A 33 -7.14 10.68 -2.25
CA ALA A 33 -5.91 11.30 -1.77
C ALA A 33 -5.01 11.75 -2.93
N GLY A 34 -4.88 10.92 -3.97
CA GLY A 34 -4.07 11.20 -5.16
C GLY A 34 -4.59 12.39 -5.96
N ILE A 35 -5.91 12.47 -6.18
CA ILE A 35 -6.53 13.61 -6.88
C ILE A 35 -6.38 14.88 -6.05
N ALA A 36 -6.67 14.85 -4.74
CA ALA A 36 -6.56 16.02 -3.89
C ALA A 36 -5.12 16.58 -3.86
N MET A 37 -4.13 15.71 -3.67
CA MET A 37 -2.72 16.11 -3.70
C MET A 37 -2.28 16.55 -5.10
N GLY A 38 -2.68 15.85 -6.16
CA GLY A 38 -2.34 16.21 -7.54
C GLY A 38 -2.90 17.56 -7.98
N VAL A 39 -4.15 17.86 -7.62
CA VAL A 39 -4.77 19.17 -7.89
C VAL A 39 -4.06 20.27 -7.08
N TYR A 40 -3.73 19.99 -5.81
CA TYR A 40 -3.02 20.95 -4.97
C TYR A 40 -1.62 21.30 -5.51
N THR A 41 -0.84 20.30 -5.96
CA THR A 41 0.48 20.55 -6.52
C THR A 41 0.42 21.26 -7.87
N ALA A 42 -0.59 20.98 -8.69
CA ALA A 42 -0.83 21.68 -9.96
C ALA A 42 -1.18 23.16 -9.76
N LEU A 43 -1.96 23.49 -8.72
CA LEU A 43 -2.35 24.88 -8.42
C LEU A 43 -1.22 25.68 -7.76
N ARG A 44 -0.30 25.04 -7.01
CA ARG A 44 0.80 25.71 -6.31
C ARG A 44 2.16 25.03 -6.54
N PRO A 45 2.69 25.05 -7.77
CA PRO A 45 3.93 24.33 -8.11
C PRO A 45 5.17 24.84 -7.37
N ARG A 46 5.18 26.11 -6.91
CA ARG A 46 6.30 26.71 -6.15
C ARG A 46 6.23 26.47 -4.63
N ALA A 47 5.20 25.80 -4.12
CA ALA A 47 5.12 25.50 -2.70
C ALA A 47 6.09 24.35 -2.34
N TRP A 48 6.74 24.44 -1.18
CA TRP A 48 7.66 23.40 -0.70
C TRP A 48 6.99 22.01 -0.67
N LEU A 49 5.72 21.94 -0.26
CA LEU A 49 4.91 20.71 -0.29
C LEU A 49 4.82 20.10 -1.70
N SER A 50 4.66 20.91 -2.74
CA SER A 50 4.60 20.42 -4.13
C SER A 50 5.94 19.87 -4.59
N GLN A 51 7.04 20.51 -4.19
CA GLN A 51 8.39 20.08 -4.51
C GLN A 51 8.75 18.76 -3.81
N LEU A 52 8.31 18.60 -2.56
CA LEU A 52 8.48 17.36 -1.79
C LEU A 52 7.66 16.20 -2.38
N LEU A 53 6.41 16.45 -2.78
CA LEU A 53 5.56 15.45 -3.43
C LEU A 53 6.13 14.99 -4.78
N LEU A 54 6.67 15.93 -5.57
CA LEU A 54 7.33 15.60 -6.84
C LEU A 54 8.61 14.77 -6.61
N ALA A 55 9.45 15.16 -5.65
CA ALA A 55 10.65 14.40 -5.30
C ALA A 55 10.29 12.99 -4.82
N LEU A 56 9.30 12.87 -3.94
CA LEU A 56 8.83 11.58 -3.44
C LEU A 56 8.26 10.70 -4.57
N SER A 57 7.52 11.29 -5.51
CA SER A 57 7.00 10.57 -6.68
C SER A 57 8.13 10.04 -7.56
N LEU A 58 9.16 10.86 -7.78
CA LEU A 58 10.32 10.45 -8.58
C LEU A 58 11.07 9.29 -7.93
N VAL A 59 11.29 9.35 -6.61
CA VAL A 59 11.90 8.25 -5.85
C VAL A 59 11.03 6.99 -5.91
N GLY A 60 9.72 7.14 -5.71
CA GLY A 60 8.76 6.02 -5.73
C GLY A 60 8.67 5.31 -7.08
N VAL A 61 8.80 6.04 -8.19
CA VAL A 61 8.79 5.47 -9.55
C VAL A 61 10.16 4.86 -9.92
N SER A 62 11.25 5.41 -9.36
CA SER A 62 12.62 5.01 -9.72
C SER A 62 13.12 3.81 -8.92
N LEU A 63 12.61 3.57 -7.72
CA LEU A 63 13.01 2.45 -6.88
C LEU A 63 12.14 1.21 -7.11
N PRO A 64 12.71 -0.01 -7.02
CA PRO A 64 11.92 -1.24 -7.02
C PRO A 64 10.91 -1.27 -5.86
N THR A 65 9.69 -1.73 -6.12
CA THR A 65 8.59 -1.76 -5.13
C THR A 65 8.94 -2.57 -3.88
N PHE A 66 9.70 -3.67 -4.01
CA PHE A 66 10.13 -4.47 -2.86
C PHE A 66 11.03 -3.68 -1.90
N LEU A 67 11.92 -2.82 -2.44
CA LEU A 67 12.85 -2.02 -1.64
C LEU A 67 12.10 -0.93 -0.87
N ILE A 68 11.14 -0.29 -1.53
CA ILE A 68 10.23 0.67 -0.89
C ILE A 68 9.48 -0.01 0.27
N GLY A 69 8.97 -1.22 0.05
CA GLY A 69 8.31 -2.01 1.09
C GLY A 69 9.22 -2.26 2.30
N ILE A 70 10.47 -2.70 2.08
CA ILE A 70 11.44 -2.94 3.16
C ILE A 70 11.76 -1.65 3.92
N LEU A 71 11.97 -0.53 3.21
CA LEU A 71 12.23 0.78 3.82
C LEU A 71 11.05 1.26 4.66
N LEU A 72 9.83 1.11 4.16
CA LEU A 72 8.62 1.44 4.91
C LEU A 72 8.50 0.60 6.18
N ILE A 73 8.78 -0.71 6.11
CA ILE A 73 8.80 -1.57 7.31
C ILE A 73 9.86 -1.07 8.29
N LEU A 74 11.08 -0.78 7.84
CA LEU A 74 12.15 -0.28 8.72
C LEU A 74 11.75 1.02 9.43
N VAL A 75 11.21 2.00 8.71
CA VAL A 75 10.83 3.29 9.28
C VAL A 75 9.64 3.14 10.22
N PHE A 76 8.53 2.58 9.75
CA PHE A 76 7.28 2.56 10.51
C PHE A 76 7.23 1.48 11.60
N SER A 77 7.88 0.34 11.39
CA SER A 77 7.87 -0.77 12.34
C SER A 77 9.04 -0.74 13.30
N VAL A 78 10.26 -0.50 12.82
CA VAL A 78 11.47 -0.63 13.65
C VAL A 78 11.85 0.70 14.30
N GLN A 79 11.90 1.79 13.54
CA GLN A 79 12.29 3.10 14.09
C GLN A 79 11.16 3.76 14.87
N LEU A 80 9.96 3.82 14.30
CA LEU A 80 8.80 4.47 14.93
C LEU A 80 8.01 3.54 15.87
N GLY A 81 8.09 2.22 15.69
CA GLY A 81 7.33 1.26 16.49
C GLY A 81 5.81 1.33 16.30
N TRP A 82 5.32 1.95 15.23
CA TRP A 82 3.89 2.20 15.01
C TRP A 82 3.12 1.00 14.48
N LEU A 83 3.77 0.15 13.69
CA LEU A 83 3.14 -1.02 13.08
C LEU A 83 3.93 -2.29 13.41
N PRO A 84 3.27 -3.42 13.73
CA PRO A 84 3.95 -4.70 13.88
C PRO A 84 4.55 -5.15 12.54
N SER A 85 5.80 -5.62 12.56
CA SER A 85 6.55 -6.08 11.37
C SER A 85 6.09 -7.44 10.86
N PHE A 86 5.33 -8.19 11.68
CA PHE A 86 4.81 -9.51 11.35
C PHE A 86 3.28 -9.51 11.38
N GLY A 87 2.72 -10.32 10.47
CA GLY A 87 1.34 -10.27 10.01
C GLY A 87 0.24 -10.39 11.05
N ARG A 88 -0.97 -10.08 10.57
CA ARG A 88 -2.27 -10.16 11.24
C ARG A 88 -2.35 -11.37 12.18
N GLY A 89 -2.60 -11.09 13.46
CA GLY A 89 -2.70 -12.09 14.52
C GLY A 89 -3.67 -13.23 14.21
N GLU A 90 -3.37 -14.35 14.87
CA GLU A 90 -4.13 -15.61 14.99
C GLU A 90 -5.59 -15.52 14.49
N THR A 91 -5.89 -16.18 13.36
CA THR A 91 -7.27 -16.59 13.00
C THR A 91 -7.40 -18.09 13.18
#